data_AF-A0A2E7TYH9-F1
#
_entry.id   AF-A0A2E7TYH9-F1
#
_cell.length_a   1.000
_cell.length_b   1.000
_cell.length_c   1.000
_cell.angle_alpha   90.00
_cell.angle_beta   90.00
_cell.angle_gamma   90.00
#
_symmetry.space_group_name_H-M   'P 1'
#
loop_
_entity.id
_entity.type
_entity.pdbx_description
1 polymer ?
#
loop_
_entity_poly.entity_id
_entity_poly.type
_entity_poly.pdbx_seq_one_letter_code
_entity_poly.pdbx_strand_id
1 'polypeptide(L)'
;MAVTEEDIRNALKTVKDPELGLDLVVLGLVYEIEVEDCDAKVTISLTSPFCPVAGQIVDEAKAAVEGVDGVESAEVELTFEPPWSPERINPLIRSSLGL
;
A
#
# COMPACT_ATOMS: atom_id res chain seq x y z
N MET A 1 -1.53 23.21 -1.65
CA MET A 1 -0.64 22.40 -0.80
C MET A 1 -0.12 21.30 -1.71
N ALA A 2 1.19 21.06 -1.73
CA ALA A 2 1.71 19.92 -2.49
C ALA A 2 1.40 18.64 -1.69
N VAL A 3 0.89 17.61 -2.35
CA VAL A 3 0.69 16.29 -1.75
C VAL A 3 2.05 15.73 -1.34
N THR A 4 2.12 15.10 -0.17
CA THR A 4 3.35 14.46 0.29
C THR A 4 3.22 12.94 0.32
N GLU A 5 4.37 12.26 0.30
CA GLU A 5 4.42 10.81 0.47
C GLU A 5 3.74 10.35 1.78
N GLU A 6 3.83 11.15 2.85
CA GLU A 6 3.17 10.85 4.12
C GLU A 6 1.64 10.90 4.02
N ASP A 7 1.07 11.80 3.22
CA ASP A 7 -0.38 11.88 3.00
C ASP A 7 -0.87 10.62 2.30
N ILE A 8 -0.19 10.22 1.22
CA ILE A 8 -0.49 8.98 0.49
C ILE A 8 -0.33 7.76 1.38
N ARG A 9 0.77 7.70 2.14
CA ARG A 9 1.03 6.61 3.08
C ARG A 9 -0.03 6.53 4.17
N ASN A 10 -0.57 7.65 4.64
CA ASN A 10 -1.66 7.64 5.61
C ASN A 10 -2.98 7.17 4.99
N ALA A 11 -3.28 7.54 3.74
CA ALA A 11 -4.43 7.02 3.02
C ALA A 11 -4.35 5.49 2.85
N LEU A 12 -3.18 4.97 2.45
CA LEU A 12 -2.93 3.53 2.28
C LEU A 12 -3.01 2.71 3.57
N LYS A 13 -2.93 3.33 4.76
CA LYS A 13 -3.20 2.64 6.04
C LYS A 13 -4.67 2.26 6.21
N THR A 14 -5.59 2.89 5.48
CA THR A 14 -7.02 2.55 5.55
C THR A 14 -7.32 1.25 4.80
N VAL A 15 -6.45 0.89 3.85
CA VAL A 15 -6.54 -0.29 3.01
C VAL A 15 -5.90 -1.47 3.73
N LYS A 16 -6.68 -2.53 3.91
CA LYS A 16 -6.27 -3.70 4.69
C LYS A 16 -6.32 -4.94 3.83
N ASP A 17 -5.35 -5.80 4.01
CA ASP A 17 -5.38 -7.13 3.42
C ASP A 17 -6.50 -7.95 4.11
N PRO A 18 -7.51 -8.43 3.37
CA PRO A 18 -8.62 -9.17 3.97
C PRO A 18 -8.24 -10.60 4.39
N GLU A 19 -7.10 -11.14 3.95
CA GLU A 19 -6.61 -12.45 4.38
C GLU A 19 -5.90 -12.35 5.74
N LEU A 20 -5.06 -11.33 5.93
CA LEU A 20 -4.27 -11.11 7.16
C LEU A 20 -4.94 -10.15 8.15
N GLY A 21 -5.91 -9.34 7.70
CA GLY A 21 -6.59 -8.32 8.51
C GLY A 21 -5.69 -7.13 8.90
N LEU A 22 -4.58 -6.92 8.17
CA LEU A 22 -3.55 -5.94 8.49
C LEU A 22 -3.37 -4.92 7.37
N ASP A 23 -2.93 -3.72 7.73
CA ASP A 23 -2.79 -2.60 6.80
C ASP A 23 -1.61 -2.82 5.85
N LEU A 24 -1.74 -2.41 4.58
CA LEU A 24 -0.69 -2.60 3.56
C LEU A 24 0.66 -1.99 3.98
N VAL A 25 0.60 -0.83 4.62
CA VAL A 25 1.78 -0.11 5.14
C VAL A 25 2.43 -0.87 6.29
N VAL A 26 1.64 -1.50 7.15
CA VAL A 26 2.13 -2.26 8.30
C VAL A 26 2.78 -3.57 7.84
N LEU A 27 2.16 -4.22 6.86
CA LEU A 27 2.70 -5.42 6.25
C LEU A 27 4.00 -5.14 5.45
N GLY A 28 4.29 -3.89 5.12
CA GLY A 28 5.41 -3.55 4.24
C GLY A 28 5.17 -4.01 2.80
N LEU A 29 3.90 -4.01 2.38
CA LEU A 29 3.47 -4.33 1.03
C LEU A 29 3.61 -3.12 0.08
N VAL A 30 3.70 -1.91 0.64
CA VAL A 30 4.00 -0.70 -0.14
C VAL A 30 5.52 -0.61 -0.34
N TYR A 31 5.96 -0.67 -1.59
CA TYR A 31 7.38 -0.70 -1.95
C TYR A 31 7.90 0.69 -2.28
N GLU A 32 7.12 1.42 -3.08
CA GLU A 32 7.49 2.74 -3.57
C GLU A 32 6.24 3.64 -3.64
N ILE A 33 6.43 4.91 -3.33
CA ILE A 33 5.42 5.95 -3.44
C ILE A 33 6.12 7.12 -4.12
N GLU A 34 5.67 7.47 -5.32
CA GLU A 34 6.13 8.63 -6.07
C GLU A 34 4.97 9.63 -6.13
N VAL A 35 5.26 10.89 -5.85
CA VAL A 35 4.29 11.98 -5.95
C VAL A 35 4.88 13.04 -6.85
N GLU A 36 4.25 13.25 -8.00
CA GLU A 36 4.60 14.29 -8.97
C GLU A 36 3.46 15.30 -9.06
N ASP A 37 3.62 16.45 -8.41
CA ASP A 37 2.64 17.55 -8.39
C ASP A 37 1.26 17.10 -7.83
N CYS A 38 0.31 16.77 -8.70
CA CYS A 38 -1.03 16.27 -8.36
C CYS A 38 -1.21 14.77 -8.69
N ASP A 39 -0.20 14.12 -9.27
CA ASP A 39 -0.22 12.71 -9.65
C ASP A 39 0.50 11.87 -8.60
N ALA A 40 -0.16 10.81 -8.11
CA ALA A 40 0.42 9.89 -7.15
C ALA A 40 0.55 8.50 -7.76
N LYS A 41 1.77 7.95 -7.72
CA LYS A 41 2.07 6.61 -8.20
C LYS A 41 2.53 5.76 -7.04
N VAL A 42 1.90 4.59 -6.86
CA VAL A 42 2.19 3.69 -5.75
C VAL A 42 2.49 2.31 -6.28
N THR A 43 3.65 1.78 -5.94
CA THR A 43 4.01 0.40 -6.23
C THR A 43 3.77 -0.45 -4.99
N ILE A 44 2.85 -1.41 -5.10
CA ILE A 44 2.55 -2.38 -4.06
C ILE A 44 2.91 -3.80 -4.49
N SER A 45 3.19 -4.66 -3.52
CA SER A 45 3.30 -6.10 -3.69
C SER A 45 2.18 -6.79 -2.92
N LEU A 46 1.95 -8.05 -3.24
CA LEU A 46 1.04 -8.92 -2.48
C LEU A 46 1.80 -10.06 -1.83
N THR A 47 1.16 -10.66 -0.84
CA THR A 47 1.62 -11.88 -0.17
C THR A 47 1.54 -13.09 -1.11
N SER A 48 0.63 -13.06 -2.10
CA SER A 48 0.42 -14.13 -3.07
C SER A 48 0.03 -13.62 -4.47
N PRO A 49 0.63 -14.16 -5.56
CA PRO A 49 0.35 -13.72 -6.94
C PRO A 49 -1.01 -14.16 -7.50
N PHE A 50 -1.67 -15.12 -6.84
CA PHE A 50 -2.97 -15.65 -7.25
C PHE A 50 -4.12 -15.18 -6.35
N CYS A 51 -3.91 -14.15 -5.54
CA CYS A 51 -4.95 -13.70 -4.62
C CYS A 51 -6.11 -13.07 -5.42
N PRO A 52 -7.34 -13.62 -5.38
CA PRO A 52 -8.46 -13.11 -6.18
C PRO A 52 -8.88 -11.69 -5.76
N VAL A 53 -8.51 -11.28 -4.55
CA VAL A 53 -8.76 -9.93 -4.02
C VAL A 53 -7.65 -8.93 -4.38
N ALA A 54 -6.59 -9.35 -5.07
CA ALA A 54 -5.51 -8.48 -5.53
C ALA A 54 -6.03 -7.22 -6.24
N GLY A 55 -6.94 -7.42 -7.21
CA GLY A 55 -7.55 -6.32 -7.95
C GLY A 55 -8.41 -5.41 -7.07
N GLN A 56 -9.08 -5.97 -6.06
CA GLN A 56 -9.89 -5.19 -5.12
C GLN A 56 -8.99 -4.33 -4.22
N ILE A 57 -7.87 -4.88 -3.73
CA ILE A 57 -6.90 -4.13 -2.91
C ILE A 57 -6.29 -2.98 -3.72
N VAL A 58 -5.96 -3.22 -4.99
CA VAL A 58 -5.45 -2.19 -5.90
C VAL A 58 -6.47 -1.08 -6.10
N ASP A 59 -7.73 -1.44 -6.36
CA ASP A 59 -8.82 -0.48 -6.57
C ASP A 59 -9.09 0.33 -5.29
N GLU A 60 -9.10 -0.32 -4.13
CA GLU A 60 -9.28 0.31 -2.82
C GLU A 60 -8.10 1.22 -2.46
N ALA A 61 -6.87 0.80 -2.76
CA ALA A 61 -5.67 1.63 -2.63
C ALA A 61 -5.73 2.85 -3.53
N LYS A 62 -6.06 2.66 -4.80
CA LYS A 62 -6.20 3.75 -5.76
C LYS A 62 -7.26 4.75 -5.28
N ALA A 63 -8.45 4.27 -4.91
CA ALA A 63 -9.53 5.11 -4.41
C ALA A 63 -9.15 5.87 -3.12
N ALA A 64 -8.40 5.23 -2.22
CA ALA A 64 -7.89 5.89 -1.02
C ALA A 64 -6.91 7.01 -1.34
N VAL A 65 -6.01 6.79 -2.31
CA VAL A 65 -5.04 7.80 -2.78
C VAL A 65 -5.73 8.94 -3.53
N GLU A 66 -6.67 8.65 -4.43
CA GLU A 66 -7.49 9.67 -5.13
C GLU A 66 -8.36 10.49 -4.15
N GLY A 67 -8.69 9.93 -2.99
CA GLY A 67 -9.41 10.63 -1.94
C GLY A 67 -8.58 11.65 -1.15
N VAL A 68 -7.26 11.72 -1.37
CA VAL A 68 -6.38 12.68 -0.70
C VAL A 68 -6.54 14.07 -1.32
N ASP A 69 -6.74 15.07 -0.47
CA ASP A 69 -6.90 16.46 -0.91
C ASP A 69 -5.64 16.94 -1.64
N GLY A 70 -5.77 17.22 -2.94
CA GLY A 70 -4.68 17.63 -3.82
C GLY A 70 -4.20 16.56 -4.81
N VAL A 71 -4.67 15.30 -4.71
CA VAL A 71 -4.43 14.28 -5.74
C VAL A 71 -5.48 14.43 -6.84
N GLU A 72 -5.03 14.59 -8.08
CA GLU A 72 -5.91 14.62 -9.27
C GLU A 72 -5.99 13.24 -9.93
N SER A 73 -4.90 12.46 -9.87
CA SER A 73 -4.81 11.13 -10.46
C SER A 73 -3.97 10.21 -9.59
N ALA A 74 -4.43 8.98 -9.39
CA ALA A 74 -3.65 7.94 -8.73
C ALA A 74 -3.44 6.72 -9.64
N GLU A 75 -2.22 6.21 -9.65
CA GLU A 75 -1.85 4.97 -10.31
C GLU A 75 -1.26 4.00 -9.28
N VAL A 76 -1.77 2.77 -9.27
CA VAL A 76 -1.29 1.72 -8.38
C VAL A 76 -0.77 0.57 -9.23
N GLU A 77 0.53 0.31 -9.14
CA GLU A 77 1.21 -0.79 -9.84
C GLU A 77 1.44 -1.96 -8.89
N LEU A 78 1.14 -3.17 -9.38
CA LEU A 78 1.44 -4.42 -8.69
C LEU A 78 2.78 -4.95 -9.17
N THR A 79 3.74 -5.09 -8.24
CA THR A 79 4.99 -5.82 -8.47
C THR A 79 5.06 -7.07 -7.61
N PHE A 80 5.67 -8.12 -8.14
CA PHE A 80 6.03 -9.33 -7.38
C PHE A 80 7.54 -9.50 -7.25
N GLU A 81 8.31 -8.54 -7.78
CA GLU A 81 9.76 -8.54 -7.79
C GLU A 81 10.28 -7.31 -7.03
N PRO A 82 11.02 -7.49 -5.93
CA PRO A 82 11.30 -8.73 -5.20
C PRO A 82 10.06 -9.30 -4.46
N PRO A 83 10.01 -10.62 -4.20
CA PRO A 83 8.89 -11.22 -3.49
C PRO A 83 8.76 -10.64 -2.08
N TRP A 84 7.53 -10.39 -1.65
CA TRP A 84 7.26 -9.93 -0.30
C TRP A 84 7.70 -10.98 0.73
N SER A 85 8.17 -10.53 1.88
CA SER A 85 8.54 -11.39 3.00
C SER A 85 8.14 -10.74 4.32
N PRO A 86 7.67 -11.52 5.31
CA PRO A 86 7.22 -11.01 6.60
C PRO A 86 8.34 -10.35 7.42
N GLU A 87 9.61 -10.55 7.03
CA GLU A 87 10.76 -9.84 7.59
C GLU A 87 10.75 -8.33 7.30
N ARG A 88 9.97 -7.88 6.31
CA ARG A 88 9.76 -6.46 6.01
C ARG A 88 8.86 -5.76 7.02
N ILE A 89 8.08 -6.52 7.80
CA ILE A 89 7.24 -5.98 8.86
C ILE A 89 8.14 -5.41 9.95
N ASN A 90 7.80 -4.23 10.47
CA ASN A 90 8.55 -3.63 11.56
C ASN A 90 8.69 -4.61 12.74
N PRO A 91 9.90 -4.82 13.30
CA PRO A 91 10.15 -5.83 14.32
C PRO A 91 9.28 -5.67 15.58
N LEU A 92 8.87 -4.44 15.91
CA LEU A 92 7.94 -4.17 17.02
C LEU A 92 6.54 -4.72 16.74
N ILE A 93 6.05 -4.55 15.51
CA ILE A 93 4.73 -5.03 15.09
C ILE A 93 4.77 -6.54 14.91
N ARG A 94 5.82 -7.07 14.27
CA ARG A 94 6.07 -8.49 14.10
C ARG A 94 6.01 -9.25 15.45
N SER A 95 6.70 -8.72 16.46
CA SER A 95 6.68 -9.28 17.82
C SER A 95 5.28 -9.26 18.45
N SER A 96 4.49 -8.21 18.20
CA SER A 96 3.11 -8.11 18.69
C SER A 96 2.15 -9.08 17.99
N LEU A 97 2.49 -9.54 16.79
CA LEU A 97 1.72 -10.52 16.01
C LEU A 97 2.17 -11.98 16.27
N GLY A 98 3.23 -12.18 17.06
CA GLY A 98 3.75 -13.51 17.40
C GLY A 98 4.62 -14.16 16.31
N LEU A 99 5.20 -13.35 15.41
CA LEU A 99 6.10 -13.76 14.32
C LEU A 99 7.57 -13.52 14.63
#